data_AF-A0A6C0D723-F1
#
_entry.id   AF-A0A6C0D723-F1
#
_cell.length_a   1.000
_cell.length_b   1.000
_cell.length_c   1.000
_cell.angle_alpha   90.00
_cell.angle_beta   90.00
_cell.angle_gamma   90.00
#
_symmetry.space_group_name_H-M   'P 1'
#
loop_
_entity.id
_entity.type
_entity.pdbx_description
1 polymer ?
#
loop_
_entity_poly.entity_id
_entity_poly.type
_entity_poly.pdbx_seq_one_letter_code
_entity_poly.pdbx_strand_id
1 'polypeptide(L)'
;MSTTYSAKIQNYNTTKPNHKLVTTTNYLENGYSLIKRNPLTKKVEIVYSLNYGAITKELEQKKYKQGINTMISRWNDYRDEMNSILGDLSPYTNYKETIQKMVDEDNYILEEIHKHSTNNSHYENDSDYNSEGEDAKYLLT
;
A
#
# COMPACT_ATOMS: atom_id res chain seq x y z
N MET A 1 -4.48 35.05 -13.16
CA MET A 1 -5.40 34.09 -13.81
C MET A 1 -6.21 33.41 -12.72
N SER A 2 -7.54 33.53 -12.73
CA SER A 2 -8.41 32.99 -11.68
C SER A 2 -8.96 31.64 -12.15
N THR A 3 -8.56 30.54 -11.51
CA THR A 3 -9.09 29.20 -11.78
C THR A 3 -10.33 28.96 -10.96
N THR A 4 -11.50 29.12 -11.59
CA THR A 4 -12.79 28.73 -11.03
C THR A 4 -12.93 27.21 -11.08
N TYR A 5 -12.83 26.55 -9.93
CA TYR A 5 -13.10 25.12 -9.83
C TYR A 5 -14.61 24.88 -9.84
N SER A 6 -15.14 24.48 -11.01
CA SER A 6 -16.51 23.96 -11.12
C SER A 6 -16.52 22.51 -10.67
N ALA A 7 -17.05 22.25 -9.47
CA ALA A 7 -17.30 20.89 -9.01
C ALA A 7 -18.40 20.26 -9.87
N LYS A 8 -18.03 19.40 -10.82
CA LYS A 8 -18.99 18.49 -11.46
C LYS A 8 -19.47 17.50 -10.40
N ILE A 9 -20.70 17.70 -9.93
CA ILE A 9 -21.41 16.72 -9.10
C ILE A 9 -21.60 15.47 -9.97
N GLN A 10 -20.80 14.43 -9.73
CA GLN A 10 -21.06 13.14 -10.33
C GLN A 10 -22.32 12.59 -9.65
N ASN A 11 -23.42 12.54 -10.41
CA ASN A 11 -24.61 11.82 -10.00
C ASN A 11 -24.24 10.34 -9.91
N TYR A 12 -24.03 9.85 -8.69
CA TYR A 12 -23.94 8.43 -8.43
C TYR A 12 -25.30 7.83 -8.80
N ASN A 13 -25.32 7.05 -9.89
CA ASN A 13 -26.48 6.26 -10.31
C ASN A 13 -26.73 5.16 -9.28
N THR A 14 -27.42 5.51 -8.20
CA THR A 14 -28.16 4.52 -7.44
C THR A 14 -29.42 4.22 -8.24
N THR A 15 -29.68 2.95 -8.54
CA THR A 15 -30.99 2.48 -8.99
C THR A 15 -31.99 2.84 -7.91
N LYS A 16 -32.60 4.02 -8.02
CA LYS A 16 -33.48 4.60 -7.00
C LYS A 16 -34.85 3.93 -7.05
N PRO A 17 -35.43 3.55 -5.90
CA PRO A 17 -36.87 3.29 -5.86
C PRO A 17 -37.60 4.59 -6.20
N ASN A 18 -38.53 4.52 -7.16
CA ASN A 18 -39.31 5.65 -7.66
C ASN A 18 -40.39 6.07 -6.65
N HIS A 19 -39.99 6.33 -5.40
CA HIS A 19 -40.89 6.85 -4.38
C HIS A 19 -40.97 8.36 -4.50
N LYS A 20 -42.19 8.88 -4.57
CA LYS A 20 -42.47 10.32 -4.50
C LYS A 20 -41.78 10.87 -3.25
N LEU A 21 -40.95 11.91 -3.41
CA LEU A 21 -40.19 12.52 -2.31
C LEU A 21 -41.13 13.37 -1.43
N VAL A 22 -41.84 12.72 -0.51
CA VAL A 22 -42.88 13.36 0.31
C VAL A 22 -42.39 13.66 1.74
N THR A 23 -41.54 12.80 2.29
CA THR A 23 -41.06 12.92 3.68
C THR A 23 -39.58 13.31 3.73
N THR A 24 -39.17 13.97 4.80
CA THR A 24 -37.76 14.28 5.12
C THR A 24 -36.87 13.05 5.00
N THR A 25 -37.32 11.89 5.49
CA THR A 25 -36.58 10.61 5.41
C THR A 25 -36.32 10.18 3.97
N ASN A 26 -37.33 10.27 3.08
CA ASN A 26 -37.18 9.91 1.68
C ASN A 26 -36.09 10.75 0.99
N TYR A 27 -35.97 12.05 1.32
CA TYR A 27 -34.91 12.90 0.76
C TYR A 27 -33.52 12.46 1.24
N LEU A 28 -33.36 12.15 2.53
CA LEU A 28 -32.08 11.73 3.10
C LEU A 28 -31.61 10.37 2.56
N GLU A 29 -32.54 9.42 2.37
CA GLU A 29 -32.28 8.10 1.77
C GLU A 29 -31.87 8.22 0.29
N ASN A 30 -32.43 9.19 -0.42
CA ASN A 30 -32.09 9.46 -1.83
C ASN A 30 -30.80 10.27 -2.03
N GLY A 31 -30.06 10.54 -0.95
CA GLY A 31 -28.76 11.20 -0.99
C GLY A 31 -28.81 12.73 -0.87
N TYR A 32 -29.96 13.33 -0.60
CA TYR A 32 -30.08 14.78 -0.40
C TYR A 32 -29.76 15.14 1.05
N SER A 33 -29.00 16.22 1.25
CA SER A 33 -28.88 16.87 2.55
C SER A 33 -29.89 18.00 2.66
N LEU A 34 -30.41 18.25 3.85
CA LEU A 34 -31.48 19.21 4.10
C LEU A 34 -30.99 20.35 4.99
N ILE A 35 -31.41 21.56 4.64
CA ILE A 35 -31.23 22.75 5.48
C ILE A 35 -32.59 23.09 6.08
N LYS A 36 -32.70 23.08 7.40
CA LYS A 36 -33.95 23.39 8.09
C LYS A 36 -33.73 24.42 9.19
N ARG A 37 -34.75 25.21 9.49
CA ARG A 37 -34.74 26.12 10.64
C ARG A 37 -35.42 25.44 11.81
N ASN A 38 -34.73 25.35 12.95
CA ASN A 38 -35.31 24.82 14.17
C ASN A 38 -36.40 25.80 14.67
N PRO A 39 -37.65 25.34 14.83
CA PRO A 39 -38.77 26.21 15.19
C PRO A 39 -38.65 26.80 16.59
N LEU A 40 -37.98 26.09 17.51
CA LEU A 40 -37.79 26.47 18.91
C LEU A 40 -36.59 27.41 19.07
N THR A 41 -35.43 27.01 18.55
CA THR A 41 -34.17 27.76 18.75
C THR A 41 -33.97 28.87 17.71
N LYS A 42 -34.79 28.90 16.65
CA LYS A 42 -34.69 29.79 15.47
C LYS A 42 -33.36 29.69 14.70
N LYS A 43 -32.50 28.71 15.03
CA LYS A 43 -31.21 28.45 14.36
C LYS A 43 -31.41 27.64 13.08
N VAL A 44 -30.48 27.79 12.14
CA VAL A 44 -30.40 26.95 10.95
C VAL A 44 -29.58 25.70 11.28
N GLU A 45 -30.11 24.53 10.93
CA GLU A 45 -29.51 23.23 11.13
C GLU A 45 -29.38 22.52 9.78
N ILE A 46 -28.26 21.82 9.59
CA ILE A 46 -28.01 20.98 8.41
C ILE A 46 -28.18 19.52 8.83
N VAL A 47 -29.04 18.80 8.13
CA VAL A 47 -29.23 17.36 8.27
C VAL A 47 -28.63 16.68 7.04
N TYR A 48 -27.51 16.00 7.22
CA TYR A 48 -26.80 15.34 6.14
C TYR A 48 -27.54 14.08 5.68
N SER A 49 -27.36 13.74 4.39
CA SER A 49 -27.88 12.50 3.83
C SER A 49 -27.33 11.27 4.54
N LEU A 50 -28.05 10.14 4.48
CA LEU A 50 -27.63 8.90 5.16
C LEU A 50 -26.30 8.36 4.61
N ASN A 51 -26.02 8.60 3.33
CA ASN A 51 -24.78 8.19 2.67
C ASN A 51 -23.65 9.23 2.76
N TYR A 52 -23.87 10.37 3.42
CA TYR A 52 -22.90 11.47 3.46
C TYR A 52 -21.53 11.01 3.96
N GLY A 53 -21.48 10.28 5.08
CA GLY A 53 -20.23 9.77 5.65
C GLY A 53 -19.47 8.80 4.74
N ALA A 54 -20.20 7.99 3.97
CA ALA A 54 -19.60 7.07 3.00
C ALA A 54 -18.98 7.84 1.81
N ILE A 55 -19.73 8.83 1.28
CA ILE A 55 -19.26 9.68 0.17
C ILE A 55 -18.05 10.51 0.58
N THR A 56 -18.07 11.11 1.79
CA THR A 56 -16.92 11.89 2.28
C THR A 56 -15.68 11.04 2.42
N LYS A 57 -15.82 9.83 2.97
CA LYS A 57 -14.71 8.88 3.12
C LYS A 57 -14.16 8.43 1.76
N GLU A 58 -15.02 8.14 0.79
CA GLU A 58 -14.60 7.81 -0.57
C GLU A 58 -13.84 8.97 -1.23
N LEU A 59 -14.34 10.20 -1.06
CA LEU A 59 -13.70 11.41 -1.58
C LEU A 59 -12.31 11.63 -0.96
N GLU A 60 -12.19 11.44 0.35
CA GLU A 60 -10.91 11.51 1.07
C GLU A 60 -9.93 10.47 0.57
N GLN A 61 -10.36 9.22 0.42
CA GLN A 61 -9.52 8.15 -0.14
C GLN A 61 -9.07 8.46 -1.57
N LYS A 62 -9.97 9.01 -2.40
CA LYS A 62 -9.64 9.43 -3.76
C LYS A 62 -8.58 10.54 -3.77
N LYS A 63 -8.73 11.56 -2.93
CA LYS A 63 -7.74 12.64 -2.77
C LYS A 63 -6.40 12.10 -2.28
N TYR A 64 -6.42 11.20 -1.30
CA TYR A 64 -5.22 10.56 -0.79
C TYR A 64 -4.48 9.79 -1.90
N LYS A 65 -5.19 8.93 -2.64
CA LYS A 65 -4.62 8.18 -3.77
C LYS A 65 -4.04 9.11 -4.84
N GLN A 66 -4.72 10.20 -5.15
CA GLN A 66 -4.24 11.22 -6.09
C GLN A 66 -2.94 11.88 -5.59
N GLY A 67 -2.86 12.19 -4.30
CA GLY A 67 -1.64 12.72 -3.67
C GLY A 67 -0.47 11.76 -3.80
N ILE A 68 -0.66 10.48 -3.48
CA ILE A 68 0.35 9.43 -3.61
C ILE A 68 0.83 9.30 -5.06
N ASN A 69 -0.08 9.23 -6.03
CA ASN A 69 0.29 9.14 -7.44
C ASN A 69 1.12 10.35 -7.91
N THR A 70 0.77 11.54 -7.44
CA THR A 70 1.52 12.77 -7.76
C THR A 70 2.93 12.71 -7.18
N MET A 71 3.08 12.22 -5.95
CA MET A 71 4.37 12.04 -5.30
C MET A 71 5.25 11.03 -6.05
N ILE A 72 4.67 9.88 -6.43
CA ILE A 72 5.37 8.85 -7.21
C ILE A 72 5.83 9.40 -8.56
N SER A 73 4.98 10.15 -9.27
CA SER A 73 5.35 10.77 -10.54
C SER A 73 6.54 11.70 -10.38
N ARG A 74 6.50 12.62 -9.41
CA ARG A 74 7.60 13.56 -9.16
C ARG A 74 8.91 12.86 -8.80
N TRP A 75 8.82 11.77 -8.04
CA TRP A 75 10.00 10.98 -7.69
C TRP A 75 10.60 10.29 -8.91
N ASN A 76 9.76 9.72 -9.77
CA ASN A 76 10.23 9.12 -11.03
C ASN A 76 10.86 10.18 -11.94
N ASP A 77 10.21 11.32 -12.11
CA ASP A 77 10.74 12.43 -12.92
C ASP A 77 12.12 12.87 -12.42
N TYR A 78 12.27 13.04 -11.10
CA TYR A 78 13.56 13.38 -10.47
C TYR A 78 14.62 12.29 -10.70
N ARG A 79 14.29 11.01 -10.48
CA ARG A 79 15.21 9.89 -10.72
C ARG A 79 15.67 9.87 -12.17
N ASP A 80 14.74 10.03 -13.11
CA ASP A 80 15.04 9.97 -14.54
C ASP A 80 15.90 11.16 -14.98
N GLU A 81 15.67 12.36 -14.42
CA GLU A 81 16.54 13.52 -14.59
C GLU A 81 17.96 13.25 -14.06
N MET A 82 18.09 12.71 -12.84
CA MET A 82 19.38 12.35 -12.26
C MET A 82 20.11 11.31 -13.10
N ASN A 83 19.40 10.29 -13.58
CA ASN A 83 19.97 9.27 -14.47
C ASN A 83 20.38 9.86 -15.82
N SER A 84 19.64 10.85 -16.35
CA SER A 84 20.02 11.55 -17.58
C SER A 84 21.30 12.37 -17.42
N ILE A 85 21.56 12.92 -16.23
CA ILE A 85 22.73 13.76 -15.96
C ILE A 85 23.96 12.90 -15.59
N LEU A 86 23.76 11.91 -14.74
CA LEU A 86 24.85 11.14 -14.10
C LEU A 86 25.05 9.75 -14.72
N GLY A 87 24.19 9.35 -15.66
CA GLY A 87 24.08 7.95 -16.11
C GLY A 87 23.19 7.14 -15.17
N ASP A 88 22.78 5.94 -15.60
CA ASP A 88 21.99 5.05 -14.74
C ASP A 88 22.82 4.65 -13.53
N LEU A 89 22.46 5.16 -12.35
CA LEU A 89 23.14 4.88 -11.08
C LEU A 89 22.58 3.63 -10.38
N SER A 90 21.64 2.90 -11.01
CA SER A 90 21.09 1.72 -10.37
C SER A 90 22.18 0.69 -10.13
N PRO A 91 22.29 0.13 -8.91
CA PRO A 91 23.28 -0.88 -8.60
C PRO A 91 23.16 -2.11 -9.52
N TYR A 92 21.95 -2.45 -9.94
CA TYR A 92 21.70 -3.57 -10.85
C TYR A 92 22.21 -3.33 -12.26
N THR A 93 22.11 -2.12 -12.81
CA THR A 93 22.65 -1.84 -14.15
C THR A 93 24.18 -1.79 -14.11
N ASN A 94 24.76 -1.12 -13.12
CA ASN A 94 26.21 -0.91 -13.04
C ASN A 94 27.00 -2.11 -12.53
N TYR A 95 26.41 -2.92 -11.64
CA TYR A 95 27.06 -4.08 -11.04
C TYR A 95 26.43 -5.40 -11.47
N LYS A 96 25.66 -5.42 -12.58
CA LYS A 96 24.98 -6.62 -13.06
C LYS A 96 25.88 -7.84 -13.10
N GLU A 97 27.05 -7.70 -13.71
CA GLU A 97 28.02 -8.79 -13.86
C GLU A 97 28.62 -9.21 -12.52
N THR A 98 28.93 -8.26 -11.63
CA THR A 98 29.48 -8.56 -10.30
C THR A 98 28.47 -9.27 -9.42
N ILE A 99 27.22 -8.81 -9.43
CA ILE A 99 26.11 -9.46 -8.70
C ILE A 99 25.86 -10.85 -9.27
N GLN A 100 25.87 -11.01 -10.60
CA GLN A 100 25.71 -12.33 -11.21
C GLN A 100 26.83 -13.29 -10.81
N LYS A 101 28.09 -12.82 -10.79
CA LYS A 101 29.22 -13.63 -10.31
C LYS A 101 29.05 -14.07 -8.86
N MET A 102 28.61 -13.18 -7.97
CA MET A 102 28.33 -13.54 -6.57
C MET A 102 27.24 -14.60 -6.46
N VAL A 103 26.16 -14.47 -7.25
CA VAL A 103 25.09 -15.48 -7.30
C VAL A 103 25.60 -16.82 -7.81
N ASP A 104 26.44 -16.81 -8.84
CA ASP A 104 27.01 -18.02 -9.42
C ASP A 104 27.98 -18.71 -8.43
N GLU A 105 28.78 -17.94 -7.69
CA GLU A 105 29.67 -18.41 -6.63
C GLU A 105 28.89 -19.03 -5.46
N ASP A 106 27.84 -18.37 -4.98
CA ASP A 106 26.98 -18.89 -3.90
C ASP A 106 26.30 -20.21 -4.32
N ASN A 107 25.79 -20.27 -5.55
CA ASN A 107 25.18 -21.49 -6.09
C ASN A 107 26.19 -22.63 -6.20
N TYR A 108 27.41 -22.35 -6.65
CA TYR A 108 28.49 -23.34 -6.70
C TYR A 108 28.81 -23.91 -5.31
N ILE A 109 28.94 -23.04 -4.30
CA ILE A 109 29.19 -23.47 -2.91
C ILE A 109 28.05 -24.35 -2.39
N LEU A 110 26.80 -23.96 -2.64
CA LEU A 110 25.62 -24.74 -2.26
C LEU A 110 25.60 -26.11 -2.93
N GLU A 111 25.87 -26.18 -4.23
CA GLU A 111 25.98 -27.46 -4.95
C GLU A 111 27.06 -28.35 -4.36
N GLU A 112 28.21 -27.79 -4.01
CA GLU A 112 29.33 -28.56 -3.46
C GLU A 112 29.02 -29.09 -2.05
N ILE A 113 28.39 -28.30 -1.20
CA ILE A 113 27.86 -28.75 0.10
C ILE A 113 26.86 -29.88 -0.09
N HIS A 114 25.92 -29.74 -1.03
CA HIS A 114 24.93 -30.77 -1.32
C HIS A 114 25.56 -32.06 -1.82
N LYS A 115 26.54 -32.00 -2.73
CA LYS A 115 27.29 -33.17 -3.22
C LYS A 115 28.02 -33.89 -2.08
N HIS A 116 28.70 -33.14 -1.20
CA HIS A 116 29.36 -33.72 -0.02
C HIS A 116 28.37 -34.33 0.97
N SER A 117 27.20 -33.74 1.16
CA SER A 117 26.13 -34.28 2.00
C SER A 117 25.53 -35.58 1.45
N THR A 118 25.30 -35.67 0.13
CA THR A 118 24.79 -36.90 -0.50
C THR A 118 25.83 -38.01 -0.63
N ASN A 119 27.12 -37.68 -0.78
CA ASN A 119 28.19 -38.67 -0.87
C ASN A 119 28.60 -39.25 0.50
N ASN A 120 28.15 -38.65 1.60
CA ASN A 120 28.48 -39.10 2.95
C ASN A 120 27.36 -39.93 3.62
N SER A 121 26.32 -40.34 2.87
CA SER A 121 25.24 -41.20 3.40
C SER A 121 25.58 -42.70 3.37
N HIS A 122 26.87 -43.05 3.36
CA HIS A 122 27.30 -44.44 3.36
C HIS A 122 28.61 -44.65 4.13
N TYR A 123 28.63 -44.30 5.42
CA TYR A 123 29.38 -45.07 6.41
C TYR A 123 28.60 -45.16 7.71
N GLU A 124 28.45 -46.41 8.13
CA GLU A 124 27.81 -46.91 9.32
C GLU A 124 28.62 -46.53 10.58
N ASN A 125 27.88 -46.16 11.63
CA ASN A 125 28.05 -46.61 13.02
C ASN A 125 29.33 -46.25 13.85
N ASP A 126 29.05 -46.05 15.15
CA ASP A 126 29.93 -45.93 16.31
C ASP A 126 30.75 -44.64 16.48
N SER A 127 30.25 -43.72 17.30
CA SER A 127 30.78 -43.59 18.67
C SER A 127 30.00 -42.56 19.47
N ASP A 128 29.46 -43.01 20.60
CA ASP A 128 28.98 -42.19 21.70
C ASP A 128 30.05 -41.19 22.15
N TYR A 129 29.89 -39.91 21.82
CA TYR A 129 30.56 -38.82 22.51
C TYR A 129 29.52 -37.77 22.91
N ASN A 130 28.81 -38.09 23.98
CA ASN A 130 28.07 -37.10 24.76
C ASN A 130 29.09 -36.22 25.49
N SER A 131 29.51 -35.12 24.87
CA SER A 131 30.21 -34.03 25.55
C SER A 131 29.19 -32.94 25.83
N GLU A 132 28.43 -33.10 26.91
CA GLU A 132 27.80 -31.97 27.60
C GLU A 132 28.90 -30.97 27.97
N GLY A 133 28.98 -29.86 27.24
CA GLY A 133 29.98 -28.81 27.43
C GLY A 133 29.33 -27.45 27.24
N GLU A 134 29.22 -26.72 28.34
CA GLU A 134 28.46 -25.50 28.57
C GLU A 134 28.89 -24.27 27.75
N ASP A 135 28.45 -24.12 26.49
CA ASP A 135 28.73 -22.88 25.74
C ASP A 135 27.49 -22.02 25.43
N ALA A 136 26.30 -22.39 25.95
CA ALA A 136 25.06 -21.64 25.74
C ALA A 136 24.78 -20.54 26.79
N LYS A 137 25.80 -20.02 27.49
CA LYS A 137 25.60 -19.04 28.58
C LYS A 137 25.80 -17.57 28.21
N TYR A 138 26.15 -17.26 26.96
CA TYR A 138 26.44 -15.88 26.54
C TYR A 138 25.61 -15.37 25.35
N LEU A 139 24.45 -15.97 25.08
CA LEU A 139 23.48 -15.41 24.14
C LEU A 139 22.09 -15.34 24.78
N LEU A 140 21.94 -14.50 25.80
CA LEU A 140 20.78 -13.62 26.01
C LEU A 140 20.98 -12.81 27.30
N THR A 141 21.31 -11.53 27.18
CA THR A 141 20.67 -10.49 28.00
C THR A 141 20.64 -9.20 27.19
#